data_AF-A0AAD9GXH7-F1
#
_entry.id   AF-A0AAD9GXH7-F1
#
_cell.length_a   1.000
_cell.length_b   1.000
_cell.length_c   1.000
_cell.angle_alpha   90.00
_cell.angle_beta   90.00
_cell.angle_gamma   90.00
#
_symmetry.space_group_name_H-M   'P 1'
#
loop_
_entity.id
_entity.type
_entity.pdbx_description
1 polymer ?
#
loop_
_entity_poly.entity_id
_entity_poly.type
_entity_poly.pdbx_seq_one_letter_code
_entity_poly.pdbx_strand_id
1 'polypeptide(L)'
;MSDSDSDSGVVCELPTQLSSFPRQRSRNPQVVTSVGHHRKAVRWMIQYEAAHGDKGMYAKAVDRYPAIFNSATRAANLAKALDWWKKREKILNTERGAISVSARRRGGRQRLGAKVIVGRGRRRSA
;
A
#
# COMPACT_ATOMS: atom_id res chain seq x y z
N MET A 1 45.52 67.15 0.62
CA MET A 1 45.98 66.87 -0.75
C MET A 1 46.15 65.36 -0.86
N SER A 2 45.57 64.81 -1.91
CA SER A 2 45.46 63.40 -2.34
C SER A 2 46.84 62.75 -2.58
N ASP A 3 47.05 61.43 -2.76
CA ASP A 3 46.24 60.34 -3.31
C ASP A 3 46.68 58.99 -2.69
N SER A 4 45.72 58.11 -2.37
CA SER A 4 45.96 56.68 -2.10
C SER A 4 45.45 55.89 -3.29
N ASP A 5 46.35 55.23 -4.01
CA ASP A 5 46.05 54.45 -5.20
C ASP A 5 46.03 52.94 -4.89
N SER A 6 44.92 52.31 -5.29
CA SER A 6 44.75 50.94 -5.82
C SER A 6 45.46 49.75 -5.16
N ASP A 7 44.69 48.74 -4.74
CA ASP A 7 44.66 47.45 -5.46
C ASP A 7 43.52 46.50 -5.00
N SER A 8 42.80 45.96 -5.99
CA SER A 8 42.09 44.66 -5.99
C SER A 8 40.97 44.35 -4.99
N GLY A 9 39.78 44.93 -5.23
CA GLY A 9 38.52 44.36 -4.77
C GLY A 9 38.18 43.08 -5.53
N VAL A 10 38.38 41.92 -4.89
CA VAL A 10 37.96 40.63 -5.45
C VAL A 10 36.43 40.56 -5.44
N VAL A 11 35.81 40.80 -6.59
CA VAL A 11 34.39 40.54 -6.81
C VAL A 11 34.22 39.02 -6.90
N CYS A 12 33.86 38.39 -5.78
CA CYS A 12 33.38 37.01 -5.80
C CYS A 12 31.93 37.00 -6.30
N GLU A 13 31.77 37.12 -7.62
CA GLU A 13 30.51 36.83 -8.29
C GLU A 13 30.29 35.31 -8.43
N LEU A 14 29.15 34.88 -7.87
CA LEU A 14 28.27 33.76 -8.26
C LEU A 14 28.77 32.31 -7.99
N PRO A 15 27.86 31.34 -7.75
CA PRO A 15 26.48 31.32 -8.22
C PRO A 15 25.41 31.02 -7.15
N THR A 16 24.26 31.66 -7.35
CA THR A 16 22.95 31.18 -6.94
C THR A 16 22.75 29.75 -7.46
N GLN A 17 23.17 28.76 -6.68
CA GLN A 17 22.77 27.37 -6.88
C GLN A 17 21.28 27.28 -6.51
N LEU A 18 20.42 27.68 -7.45
CA LEU A 18 19.08 27.12 -7.59
C LEU A 18 19.29 25.62 -7.75
N SER A 19 19.37 24.92 -6.62
CA SER A 19 19.30 23.47 -6.60
C SER A 19 17.87 23.13 -7.00
N SER A 20 17.65 23.05 -8.30
CA SER A 20 16.51 22.41 -8.94
C SER A 20 16.63 20.91 -8.67
N PHE A 21 16.57 20.52 -7.39
CA PHE A 21 16.26 19.15 -7.05
C PHE A 21 14.88 18.89 -7.66
N PRO A 22 14.74 17.92 -8.58
CA PRO A 22 13.43 17.55 -9.05
C PRO A 22 12.62 17.19 -7.81
N ARG A 23 11.57 17.96 -7.54
CA ARG A 23 10.63 17.72 -6.43
C ARG A 23 10.23 16.25 -6.54
N GLN A 24 10.76 15.41 -5.66
CA GLN A 24 10.44 13.99 -5.69
C GLN A 24 8.93 13.91 -5.53
N ARG A 25 8.22 13.55 -6.61
CA ARG A 25 6.78 13.34 -6.54
C ARG A 25 6.57 12.28 -5.47
N SER A 26 6.01 12.69 -4.33
CA SER A 26 5.58 11.80 -3.26
C SER A 26 4.74 10.71 -3.92
N ARG A 27 5.29 9.49 -3.97
CA ARG A 27 4.55 8.33 -4.43
C ARG A 27 3.55 8.01 -3.32
N ASN A 28 2.27 8.29 -3.54
CA ASN A 28 1.22 7.88 -2.62
C ASN A 28 1.18 6.33 -2.60
N PRO A 29 1.50 5.69 -1.46
CA PRO A 29 1.49 4.23 -1.40
C PRO A 29 0.07 3.71 -1.61
N GLN A 30 -0.08 2.70 -2.46
CA GLN A 30 -1.38 2.05 -2.62
C GLN A 30 -1.75 1.34 -1.31
N VAL A 31 -2.81 1.79 -0.66
CA VAL A 31 -3.32 1.16 0.57
C VAL A 31 -4.05 -0.13 0.20
N VAL A 32 -3.41 -1.27 0.44
CA VAL A 32 -3.97 -2.61 0.18
C VAL A 32 -4.46 -3.23 1.47
N THR A 33 -5.65 -3.84 1.44
CA THR A 33 -6.18 -4.57 2.59
C THR A 33 -5.62 -5.98 2.66
N SER A 34 -5.21 -6.38 3.86
CA SER A 34 -4.57 -7.67 4.09
C SER A 34 -5.57 -8.82 4.02
N VAL A 35 -5.09 -10.05 3.77
CA VAL A 35 -5.90 -11.28 3.85
C VAL A 35 -6.54 -11.43 5.24
N GLY A 36 -5.89 -10.96 6.30
CA GLY A 36 -6.45 -10.94 7.65
C GLY A 36 -7.69 -10.05 7.76
N HIS A 37 -7.68 -8.88 7.11
CA HIS A 37 -8.85 -8.01 7.03
C HIS A 37 -9.99 -8.67 6.25
N HIS A 38 -9.69 -9.34 5.13
CA HIS A 38 -10.72 -10.06 4.36
C HIS A 38 -11.37 -11.16 5.19
N ARG A 39 -10.59 -11.95 5.94
CA ARG A 39 -11.13 -12.97 6.87
C ARG A 39 -12.05 -12.37 7.92
N LYS A 40 -11.70 -11.22 8.48
CA LYS A 40 -12.54 -10.53 9.47
C LYS A 40 -13.90 -10.18 8.89
N ALA A 41 -13.92 -9.58 7.70
CA ALA A 41 -15.16 -9.23 7.01
C ALA A 41 -15.99 -10.47 6.64
N VAL A 42 -15.35 -11.51 6.10
CA VAL A 42 -16.03 -12.77 5.70
C VAL A 42 -16.61 -13.51 6.91
N ARG A 43 -15.87 -13.63 8.02
CA ARG A 43 -16.39 -14.25 9.26
C ARG A 43 -17.61 -13.51 9.79
N TRP A 44 -17.59 -12.18 9.72
CA TRP A 44 -18.73 -11.38 10.11
C TRP A 44 -19.93 -11.59 9.19
N MET A 45 -19.72 -11.66 7.87
CA MET A 45 -20.79 -11.98 6.92
C MET A 45 -21.43 -13.34 7.21
N ILE A 46 -20.63 -14.38 7.51
CA ILE A 46 -21.15 -15.71 7.88
C ILE A 46 -22.03 -15.65 9.14
N GLN A 47 -21.57 -14.94 10.17
CA GLN A 47 -22.36 -14.76 11.40
C GLN A 47 -23.65 -13.97 11.13
N TYR A 48 -23.57 -12.96 10.27
CA TYR A 48 -24.71 -12.14 9.91
C TYR A 48 -25.76 -12.96 9.14
N GLU A 49 -25.33 -13.76 8.15
CA GLU A 49 -26.18 -14.67 7.38
C GLU A 49 -26.93 -15.65 8.30
N ALA A 50 -26.22 -16.26 9.26
CA ALA A 50 -26.82 -17.19 10.20
C ALA A 50 -27.91 -16.55 11.09
N ALA A 51 -27.79 -15.26 11.39
CA ALA A 51 -28.71 -14.58 12.31
C ALA A 51 -29.85 -13.81 11.59
N HIS A 52 -29.61 -13.29 10.38
CA HIS A 52 -30.54 -12.37 9.70
C HIS A 52 -30.81 -12.74 8.24
N GLY A 53 -30.19 -13.80 7.72
CA GLY A 53 -30.21 -14.15 6.31
C GLY A 53 -29.28 -13.29 5.45
N ASP A 54 -29.39 -13.46 4.13
CA ASP A 54 -28.51 -12.86 3.12
C ASP A 54 -28.85 -11.40 2.80
N LYS A 55 -30.07 -10.96 3.10
CA LYS A 55 -30.62 -9.67 2.66
C LYS A 55 -29.80 -8.50 3.20
N GLY A 56 -29.21 -7.74 2.27
CA GLY A 56 -28.44 -6.53 2.58
C GLY A 56 -27.12 -6.77 3.32
N MET A 57 -26.69 -8.03 3.46
CA MET A 57 -25.49 -8.41 4.18
C MET A 57 -24.24 -7.67 3.67
N TYR A 58 -24.07 -7.59 2.35
CA TYR A 58 -22.89 -6.96 1.74
C TYR A 58 -22.81 -5.46 2.04
N ALA A 59 -23.94 -4.76 1.96
CA ALA A 59 -24.00 -3.33 2.27
C ALA A 59 -23.66 -3.09 3.75
N LYS A 60 -24.25 -3.88 4.65
CA LYS A 60 -23.94 -3.79 6.09
C LYS A 60 -22.49 -4.14 6.41
N ALA A 61 -21.88 -5.08 5.69
CA ALA A 61 -20.45 -5.39 5.86
C ALA A 61 -19.55 -4.22 5.42
N VAL A 62 -19.89 -3.56 4.30
CA VAL A 62 -19.17 -2.37 3.81
C VAL A 62 -19.29 -1.23 4.81
N ASP A 63 -20.49 -0.97 5.31
CA ASP A 63 -20.76 0.11 6.26
C ASP A 63 -20.10 -0.16 7.63
N ARG A 64 -20.00 -1.43 8.05
CA ARG A 64 -19.35 -1.82 9.31
C ARG A 64 -17.82 -1.77 9.26
N TYR A 65 -17.22 -2.02 8.10
CA TYR A 65 -15.77 -2.10 7.94
C TYR A 65 -15.23 -1.15 6.86
N PRO A 66 -15.39 0.17 7.00
CA PRO A 66 -14.96 1.14 5.99
C PRO A 66 -13.44 1.09 5.76
N ALA A 67 -12.65 0.80 6.80
CA ALA A 67 -11.20 0.64 6.68
C ALA A 67 -10.79 -0.60 5.85
N ILE A 68 -11.66 -1.62 5.75
CA ILE A 68 -11.43 -2.83 4.96
C ILE A 68 -11.94 -2.64 3.53
N PHE A 69 -13.01 -1.86 3.36
CA PHE A 69 -13.62 -1.52 2.09
C PHE A 69 -13.24 -0.09 1.68
N ASN A 70 -11.95 0.12 1.45
CA ASN A 70 -11.35 1.44 1.22
C ASN A 70 -11.33 1.86 -0.27
N SER A 71 -12.20 1.30 -1.12
CA SER A 71 -12.27 1.74 -2.53
C SER A 71 -12.98 3.09 -2.62
N ALA A 72 -12.65 3.87 -3.66
CA ALA A 72 -13.23 5.19 -3.87
C ALA A 72 -14.76 5.18 -4.06
N THR A 73 -15.32 4.10 -4.62
CA THR A 73 -16.76 4.00 -4.88
C THR A 73 -17.42 2.90 -4.06
N ARG A 74 -18.64 3.18 -3.60
CA ARG A 74 -19.46 2.19 -2.86
C ARG A 74 -19.74 0.96 -3.70
N ALA A 75 -20.01 1.11 -5.00
CA ALA A 75 -20.22 0.00 -5.92
C ALA A 75 -19.01 -0.95 -5.97
N ALA A 76 -17.78 -0.42 -6.02
CA ALA A 76 -16.57 -1.25 -5.99
C ALA A 76 -16.43 -2.01 -4.65
N ASN A 77 -16.83 -1.38 -3.55
CA ASN A 77 -16.83 -2.03 -2.23
C ASN A 77 -17.85 -3.16 -2.14
N LEU A 78 -19.06 -2.97 -2.69
CA LEU A 78 -20.08 -4.02 -2.78
C LEU A 78 -19.61 -5.18 -3.67
N ALA A 79 -19.01 -4.87 -4.83
CA ALA A 79 -18.43 -5.89 -5.72
C ALA A 79 -17.33 -6.69 -5.03
N LYS A 80 -16.47 -6.05 -4.22
CA LYS A 80 -15.47 -6.73 -3.39
C LYS A 80 -16.12 -7.64 -2.36
N ALA A 81 -17.14 -7.16 -1.65
CA ALA A 81 -17.86 -7.98 -0.66
C ALA A 81 -18.47 -9.23 -1.29
N LEU A 82 -19.09 -9.09 -2.47
CA LEU A 82 -19.59 -10.20 -3.27
C LEU A 82 -18.48 -11.17 -3.72
N ASP A 83 -17.35 -10.65 -4.22
CA ASP A 83 -16.22 -11.48 -4.65
C ASP A 83 -15.63 -12.29 -3.49
N TRP A 84 -15.47 -11.66 -2.33
CA TRP A 84 -14.96 -12.32 -1.13
C TRP A 84 -15.94 -13.36 -0.60
N TRP A 85 -17.23 -13.11 -0.70
CA TRP A 85 -18.25 -14.08 -0.34
C TRP A 85 -18.20 -15.34 -1.21
N LYS A 86 -18.08 -15.15 -2.54
CA LYS A 86 -17.90 -16.26 -3.49
C LYS A 86 -16.64 -17.07 -3.19
N LYS A 87 -15.58 -16.42 -2.70
CA LYS A 87 -14.28 -17.02 -2.37
C LYS A 87 -14.11 -17.30 -0.87
N ARG A 88 -15.20 -17.32 -0.08
CA ARG A 88 -15.14 -17.35 1.39
C ARG A 88 -14.34 -18.52 1.94
N GLU A 89 -14.56 -19.71 1.41
CA GLU A 89 -13.84 -20.93 1.82
C GLU A 89 -12.33 -20.78 1.58
N LYS A 90 -11.95 -20.29 0.40
CA LYS A 90 -10.54 -20.03 0.08
C LYS A 90 -9.93 -19.00 1.02
N ILE A 91 -10.64 -17.91 1.31
CA ILE A 91 -10.14 -16.83 2.20
C ILE A 91 -9.95 -17.34 3.63
N LEU A 92 -10.86 -18.20 4.11
CA LEU A 92 -10.80 -18.81 5.44
C LEU A 92 -9.70 -19.87 5.54
N ASN A 93 -9.58 -20.73 4.54
CA ASN A 93 -8.63 -21.86 4.51
C ASN A 93 -7.21 -21.46 4.10
N THR A 94 -7.00 -20.23 3.62
CA THR A 94 -5.65 -19.74 3.31
C THR A 94 -4.81 -19.79 4.59
N GLU A 95 -3.66 -20.48 4.60
CA GLU A 95 -2.78 -20.49 5.77
C GLU A 95 -2.17 -19.10 6.03
N ARG A 96 -1.82 -18.82 7.30
CA ARG A 96 -1.15 -17.56 7.66
C ARG A 96 0.25 -17.56 7.04
N GLY A 97 0.43 -16.82 5.95
CA GLY A 97 1.70 -16.78 5.20
C GLY A 97 1.64 -17.38 3.79
N ALA A 98 0.49 -17.91 3.37
CA ALA A 98 0.28 -18.34 1.99
C ALA A 98 0.34 -17.13 1.03
N ILE A 99 1.42 -17.06 0.23
CA ILE A 99 1.67 -16.02 -0.76
C ILE A 99 0.84 -16.37 -2.00
N SER A 100 -0.28 -15.70 -2.22
CA SER A 100 -0.92 -15.73 -3.54
C SER A 100 -0.17 -14.77 -4.46
N VAL A 101 0.37 -15.32 -5.57
CA VAL A 101 1.08 -14.55 -6.59
C VAL A 101 0.12 -13.52 -7.18
N SER A 102 0.34 -12.23 -6.88
CA SER A 102 -0.57 -11.16 -7.30
C SER A 102 -0.39 -10.70 -8.75
N ALA A 103 0.49 -11.34 -9.54
CA ALA A 103 0.59 -11.10 -10.99
C ALA A 103 1.32 -12.24 -11.70
N ARG A 104 0.63 -13.02 -12.54
CA ARG A 104 1.28 -13.73 -13.65
C ARG A 104 1.45 -12.73 -14.79
N ARG A 105 2.63 -12.10 -14.89
CA ARG A 105 3.06 -11.54 -16.18
C ARG A 105 3.63 -12.70 -17.00
N ARG A 106 3.10 -12.90 -18.21
CA ARG A 106 3.57 -13.90 -19.17
C ARG A 106 5.06 -13.61 -19.46
N GLY A 107 5.96 -14.35 -18.80
CA GLY A 107 7.41 -14.29 -19.06
C GLY A 107 8.32 -13.49 -18.09
N GLY A 108 7.91 -13.16 -16.86
CA GLY A 108 8.75 -12.40 -15.90
C GLY A 108 9.20 -13.19 -14.66
N ARG A 109 10.39 -12.88 -14.12
CA ARG A 109 10.95 -13.46 -12.87
C ARG A 109 9.94 -13.39 -11.72
N GLN A 110 9.63 -14.55 -11.15
CA GLN A 110 8.70 -14.70 -10.04
C GLN A 110 9.30 -14.05 -8.77
N ARG A 111 8.68 -12.96 -8.30
CA ARG A 111 9.07 -12.31 -7.04
C ARG A 111 8.25 -12.89 -5.90
N LEU A 112 8.89 -13.67 -5.05
CA LEU A 112 8.30 -14.20 -3.81
C LEU A 112 8.48 -13.16 -2.71
N GLY A 113 7.38 -12.56 -2.26
CA GLY A 113 7.36 -11.66 -1.11
C GLY A 113 7.22 -12.44 0.19
N ALA A 114 8.24 -13.20 0.58
CA ALA A 114 8.28 -13.81 1.91
C ALA A 114 8.59 -12.72 2.94
N LYS A 115 7.62 -12.35 3.78
CA LYS A 115 7.92 -11.61 5.01
C LYS A 115 8.48 -12.61 6.02
N VAL A 116 9.80 -12.72 6.08
CA VAL A 116 10.53 -13.45 7.11
C VAL A 116 10.34 -12.72 8.45
N ILE A 117 9.96 -13.45 9.50
CA ILE A 117 9.69 -12.91 10.86
C ILE A 117 10.99 -12.68 11.66
N VAL A 118 12.17 -12.93 11.11
CA VAL A 118 13.45 -12.77 11.82
C VAL A 118 14.46 -11.96 11.01
N GLY A 119 14.95 -10.86 11.61
CA GLY A 119 16.26 -10.27 11.33
C GLY A 119 16.39 -9.42 10.06
N ARG A 120 16.28 -8.09 10.20
CA ARG A 120 16.94 -7.17 9.26
C ARG A 120 18.44 -7.22 9.51
N GLY A 121 19.22 -7.67 8.53
CA GLY A 121 20.69 -7.66 8.61
C GLY A 121 21.36 -7.46 7.26
N ARG A 122 22.25 -6.47 7.20
CA ARG A 122 23.24 -6.25 6.13
C ARG A 122 24.30 -7.35 6.23
N ARG A 123 24.63 -8.03 5.11
CA ARG A 123 25.77 -8.96 5.10
C ARG A 123 27.05 -8.18 5.36
N ARG A 124 27.83 -8.59 6.37
CA ARG A 124 29.24 -8.18 6.49
C ARG A 124 30.02 -9.01 5.46
N SER A 125 30.95 -8.37 4.76
CA SER A 125 31.88 -9.04 3.84
C SER A 125 32.70 -10.08 4.60
N ALA A 126 33.07 -11.15 3.89
CA ALA A 126 33.91 -12.24 4.38
C ALA A 126 35.31 -11.74 4.75
#